data_AF-A0A958AGU7-F1
#
_entry.id   AF-A0A958AGU7-F1
#
_cell.length_a   1.000
_cell.length_b   1.000
_cell.length_c   1.000
_cell.angle_alpha   90.00
_cell.angle_beta   90.00
_cell.angle_gamma   90.00
#
_symmetry.space_group_name_H-M   'P 1'
#
loop_
_entity.id
_entity.type
_entity.pdbx_description
1 polymer ?
#
loop_
_entity_poly.entity_id
_entity_poly.type
_entity_poly.pdbx_seq_one_letter_code
_entity_poly.pdbx_strand_id
1 'polypeptide(L)'
;GDRATAIALAIGSALGVLFQGHRSVNAQLLTLLAPRRALLLLDNIEQLIEPDGAAAAGVIDFIIALLEAAPHLHLLVTSRIALDLNSEFILRLPGLPVPAADLPEDAADYTSIQLFAERAGRIAADLRLEQQLGEIAAICRLVAGLPLAIELAAAWSGSLTPMEILLALQENLDFLASRRRDIPARQRSMRAVFDHSWQLLSPTAQAVLAQIACFTGGFTVEAARAILAVARPQPTSAAAEDPVVAILDSLCQHALLHQDEMGRYTIHALLREYAAEQLTVLTEQDQAATPALSGVTQRYRRYYLAFVNQATARGWYTRAALMPIQRDLPNIRQAWQTAIAHGDLAGLALGWRGLWHIYRSNALFQEGEELFGAALVGVQAATPSTADVLRLAAQLQVAHAAFLNAIGRYSEAVAGAQNSAAFVETVQDDLLKAETYAVWGTGLYRQGQTHAAQKVLEQGLAAAQGAGAPLIEAQIQRRLGNTRQATHDFAQAQTHYEAALAL
;
A
#
# COMPACT_ATOMS: atom_id res chain seq x y z
N GLY A 1 -8.08 39.91 -11.01
CA GLY A 1 -8.76 41.20 -10.77
C GLY A 1 -10.02 41.05 -9.93
N ASP A 2 -11.01 40.33 -10.44
CA ASP A 2 -12.35 40.24 -9.83
C ASP A 2 -12.36 39.52 -8.47
N ARG A 3 -11.73 38.34 -8.37
CA ARG A 3 -11.64 37.56 -7.11
C ARG A 3 -10.89 38.27 -5.98
N ALA A 4 -9.77 38.92 -6.28
CA ALA A 4 -9.01 39.70 -5.30
C ALA A 4 -9.85 40.84 -4.70
N THR A 5 -10.65 41.49 -5.55
CA THR A 5 -11.59 42.54 -5.11
C THR A 5 -12.69 41.96 -4.23
N ALA A 6 -13.21 40.77 -4.56
CA ALA A 6 -14.18 40.07 -3.73
C ALA A 6 -13.63 39.72 -2.34
N ILE A 7 -12.37 39.28 -2.24
CA ILE A 7 -11.69 39.05 -0.96
C ILE A 7 -11.58 40.36 -0.18
N ALA A 8 -11.14 41.44 -0.83
CA ALA A 8 -11.00 42.73 -0.18
C ALA A 8 -12.34 43.26 0.36
N LEU A 9 -13.43 43.05 -0.38
CA LEU A 9 -14.80 43.36 0.06
C LEU A 9 -15.23 42.50 1.26
N ALA A 10 -14.95 41.19 1.24
CA ALA A 10 -15.27 40.30 2.34
C ALA A 10 -14.52 40.68 3.64
N ILE A 11 -13.23 41.01 3.53
CA ILE A 11 -12.43 41.50 4.66
C ILE A 11 -12.99 42.83 5.17
N GLY A 12 -13.29 43.79 4.29
CA GLY A 12 -13.90 45.06 4.66
C GLY A 12 -15.23 44.88 5.40
N SER A 13 -16.09 43.98 4.91
CA SER A 13 -17.36 43.62 5.55
C SER A 13 -17.14 43.04 6.95
N ALA A 14 -16.21 42.09 7.11
CA ALA A 14 -15.87 41.51 8.41
C ALA A 14 -15.30 42.55 9.40
N LEU A 15 -14.64 43.59 8.90
CA LEU A 15 -14.13 44.72 9.69
C LEU A 15 -15.19 45.82 9.91
N GLY A 16 -16.40 45.69 9.35
CA GLY A 16 -17.45 46.70 9.42
C GLY A 16 -17.15 47.99 8.66
N VAL A 17 -16.32 47.91 7.61
CA VAL A 17 -15.85 49.08 6.84
C VAL A 17 -16.57 49.16 5.50
N LEU A 18 -17.15 50.32 5.22
CA LEU A 18 -17.68 50.67 3.91
C LEU A 18 -16.61 51.40 3.10
N PHE A 19 -16.23 50.84 1.96
CA PHE A 19 -15.30 51.48 1.04
C PHE A 19 -16.01 52.59 0.25
N GLN A 20 -15.39 53.77 0.15
CA GLN A 20 -15.98 54.94 -0.51
C GLN A 20 -14.95 55.71 -1.35
N GLY A 21 -15.43 56.45 -2.35
CA GLY A 21 -14.59 57.31 -3.20
C GLY A 21 -13.97 56.62 -4.42
N HIS A 22 -13.01 57.29 -5.07
CA HIS A 22 -12.47 56.91 -6.38
C HIS A 22 -11.27 55.93 -6.33
N ARG A 23 -10.75 55.61 -5.14
CA ARG A 23 -9.65 54.64 -5.00
C ARG A 23 -10.18 53.22 -5.11
N SER A 24 -9.38 52.30 -5.66
CA SER A 24 -9.74 50.89 -5.70
C SER A 24 -9.96 50.33 -4.29
N VAL A 25 -10.89 49.37 -4.16
CA VAL A 25 -11.21 48.71 -2.89
C VAL A 25 -9.95 48.11 -2.25
N ASN A 26 -9.11 47.47 -3.05
CA ASN A 26 -7.85 46.88 -2.60
C ASN A 26 -6.93 47.93 -1.97
N ALA A 27 -6.73 49.08 -2.62
CA ALA A 27 -5.87 50.14 -2.10
C ALA A 27 -6.42 50.76 -0.80
N GLN A 28 -7.75 50.89 -0.69
CA GLN A 28 -8.40 51.36 0.55
C GLN A 28 -8.19 50.37 1.70
N LEU A 29 -8.34 49.08 1.45
CA LEU A 29 -8.11 48.05 2.47
C LEU A 29 -6.65 47.98 2.92
N LEU A 30 -5.69 48.05 1.98
CA LEU A 30 -4.26 48.08 2.31
C LEU A 30 -3.93 49.25 3.24
N THR A 31 -4.45 50.44 2.93
CA THR A 31 -4.26 51.63 3.78
C THR A 31 -4.90 51.46 5.16
N LEU A 32 -6.07 50.82 5.22
CA LEU A 32 -6.79 50.56 6.47
C LEU A 32 -6.02 49.58 7.39
N LEU A 33 -5.43 48.54 6.81
CA LEU A 33 -4.74 47.48 7.55
C LEU A 33 -3.29 47.84 7.90
N ALA A 34 -2.66 48.74 7.15
CA ALA A 34 -1.25 49.13 7.34
C ALA A 34 -0.86 49.43 8.81
N PRO A 35 -1.60 50.24 9.59
CA PRO A 35 -1.25 50.53 10.98
C PRO A 35 -1.75 49.48 11.99
N ARG A 36 -2.51 48.45 11.56
CA ARG A 36 -3.20 47.53 12.48
C ARG A 36 -2.35 46.31 12.83
N ARG A 37 -2.40 45.93 14.11
CA ARG A 37 -2.02 44.60 14.59
C ARG A 37 -3.25 43.70 14.54
N ALA A 38 -3.26 42.75 13.62
CA ALA A 38 -4.41 41.88 13.40
C ALA A 38 -3.98 40.47 13.01
N LEU A 39 -4.84 39.50 13.32
CA LEU A 39 -4.82 38.16 12.75
C LEU A 39 -6.01 38.06 11.80
N LEU A 40 -5.75 37.75 10.54
CA LEU A 40 -6.78 37.49 9.55
C LEU A 40 -6.80 36.00 9.23
N LEU A 41 -7.94 35.36 9.47
CA LEU A 41 -8.19 33.97 9.10
C LEU A 41 -8.80 33.92 7.70
N LEU A 42 -8.11 33.30 6.75
CA LEU A 42 -8.61 33.02 5.41
C LEU A 42 -8.92 31.53 5.32
N ASP A 43 -10.20 31.20 5.37
CA ASP A 43 -10.67 29.82 5.30
C ASP A 43 -10.81 29.36 3.84
N ASN A 44 -10.39 28.14 3.54
CA ASN A 44 -10.62 27.40 2.29
C ASN A 44 -10.24 28.18 1.00
N ILE A 45 -9.06 28.79 0.99
CA ILE A 45 -8.65 29.76 -0.04
C ILE A 45 -8.36 29.14 -1.42
N GLU A 46 -8.11 27.84 -1.51
CA GLU A 46 -7.87 27.08 -2.76
C GLU A 46 -9.00 27.27 -3.78
N GLN A 47 -10.22 27.52 -3.31
CA GLN A 47 -11.38 27.78 -4.17
C GLN A 47 -11.23 29.07 -4.99
N LEU A 48 -10.37 29.98 -4.57
CA LEU A 48 -10.14 31.26 -5.23
C LEU A 48 -8.91 31.22 -6.15
N ILE A 49 -8.02 30.25 -5.94
CA ILE A 49 -6.70 30.12 -6.58
C ILE A 49 -6.73 29.08 -7.73
N GLU A 50 -7.90 28.83 -8.34
CA GLU A 50 -8.10 27.79 -9.39
C GLU A 50 -6.98 27.64 -10.45
N PRO A 51 -6.87 26.47 -11.11
CA PRO A 51 -5.68 26.04 -11.88
C PRO A 51 -5.34 26.87 -13.13
N ASP A 52 -6.24 27.75 -13.59
CA ASP A 52 -5.97 28.63 -14.73
C ASP A 52 -5.15 29.84 -14.28
N GLY A 53 -3.82 29.70 -14.43
CA GLY A 53 -2.76 30.48 -13.79
C GLY A 53 -2.79 32.02 -13.90
N ALA A 54 -3.68 32.62 -14.68
CA ALA A 54 -3.85 34.08 -14.71
C ALA A 54 -4.74 34.62 -13.59
N ALA A 55 -5.75 33.86 -13.15
CA ALA A 55 -6.66 34.28 -12.08
C ALA A 55 -6.07 34.01 -10.68
N ALA A 56 -5.35 32.89 -10.54
CA ALA A 56 -4.60 32.52 -9.34
C ALA A 56 -3.56 33.59 -8.97
N ALA A 57 -2.76 34.05 -9.95
CA ALA A 57 -1.75 35.08 -9.76
C ALA A 57 -2.33 36.34 -9.08
N GLY A 58 -3.49 36.81 -9.54
CA GLY A 58 -4.10 38.02 -8.98
C GLY A 58 -4.56 37.92 -7.53
N VAL A 59 -4.88 36.72 -7.02
CA VAL A 59 -5.22 36.51 -5.60
C VAL A 59 -3.95 36.46 -4.76
N ILE A 60 -2.95 35.72 -5.22
CA ILE A 60 -1.65 35.60 -4.56
C ILE A 60 -0.95 36.97 -4.49
N ASP A 61 -0.89 37.71 -5.59
CA ASP A 61 -0.33 39.07 -5.66
C ASP A 61 -1.00 40.01 -4.63
N PHE A 62 -2.31 39.85 -4.43
CA PHE A 62 -3.05 40.65 -3.46
C PHE A 62 -2.71 40.27 -2.01
N ILE A 63 -2.52 38.98 -1.72
CA ILE A 63 -2.05 38.51 -0.41
C ILE A 63 -0.64 39.05 -0.13
N ILE A 64 0.26 39.01 -1.12
CA ILE A 64 1.60 39.59 -1.02
C ILE A 64 1.49 41.08 -0.71
N ALA A 65 0.69 41.83 -1.48
CA ALA A 65 0.49 43.26 -1.24
C ALA A 65 -0.07 43.56 0.16
N LEU A 66 -0.95 42.71 0.70
CA LEU A 66 -1.46 42.81 2.07
C LEU A 66 -0.35 42.67 3.12
N LEU A 67 0.50 41.66 2.97
CA LEU A 67 1.62 41.41 3.88
C LEU A 67 2.67 42.52 3.80
N GLU A 68 2.94 43.05 2.61
CA GLU A 68 3.88 44.16 2.41
C GLU A 68 3.36 45.49 3.01
N ALA A 69 2.08 45.80 2.80
CA ALA A 69 1.50 47.05 3.28
C ALA A 69 1.24 47.07 4.79
N ALA A 70 1.03 45.90 5.41
CA ALA A 70 0.67 45.77 6.82
C ALA A 70 1.66 44.88 7.60
N PRO A 71 2.80 45.42 8.06
CA PRO A 71 3.89 44.63 8.68
C PRO A 71 3.54 44.01 10.04
N HIS A 72 2.35 44.27 10.56
CA HIS A 72 1.84 43.74 11.83
C HIS A 72 0.64 42.80 11.64
N LEU A 73 0.27 42.52 10.39
CA LEU A 73 -0.77 41.58 10.02
C LEU A 73 -0.19 40.16 10.01
N HIS A 74 -0.86 39.23 10.68
CA HIS A 74 -0.61 37.80 10.54
C HIS A 74 -1.76 37.19 9.76
N LEU A 75 -1.45 36.32 8.80
CA LEU A 75 -2.45 35.55 8.07
C LEU A 75 -2.41 34.11 8.57
N LEU A 76 -3.55 33.61 9.05
CA LEU A 76 -3.76 32.18 9.23
C LEU A 76 -4.61 31.72 8.05
N VAL A 77 -4.04 30.88 7.20
CA VAL A 77 -4.71 30.42 5.98
C VAL A 77 -4.94 28.93 6.12
N THR A 78 -6.18 28.49 5.88
CA THR A 78 -6.46 27.06 5.72
C THR A 78 -6.60 26.78 4.23
N SER A 79 -5.88 25.78 3.74
CA SER A 79 -6.01 25.37 2.36
C SER A 79 -5.68 23.90 2.14
N ARG A 80 -6.27 23.31 1.10
CA ARG A 80 -5.87 22.01 0.55
C ARG A 80 -4.61 22.07 -0.30
N ILE A 81 -4.13 23.24 -0.72
CA ILE A 81 -2.87 23.42 -1.45
C ILE A 81 -2.01 24.48 -0.79
N ALA A 82 -0.69 24.36 -0.90
CA ALA A 82 0.22 25.44 -0.49
C ALA A 82 0.01 26.68 -1.38
N LEU A 83 0.24 27.87 -0.83
CA LEU A 83 0.21 29.12 -1.61
C LEU A 83 1.50 29.36 -2.41
N ASP A 84 2.57 28.64 -2.06
CA ASP A 84 3.91 28.72 -2.66
C ASP A 84 4.53 30.12 -2.50
N LEU A 85 4.40 30.67 -1.29
CA LEU A 85 4.93 31.98 -0.91
C LEU A 85 6.20 31.85 -0.07
N ASN A 86 7.19 32.70 -0.33
CA ASN A 86 8.43 32.74 0.48
C ASN A 86 8.18 33.03 1.97
N SER A 87 7.09 33.72 2.29
CA SER A 87 6.67 34.05 3.66
C SER A 87 5.75 33.00 4.30
N GLU A 88 5.53 31.86 3.64
CA GLU A 88 4.61 30.82 4.10
C GLU A 88 5.26 29.91 5.15
N PHE A 89 4.50 29.60 6.20
CA PHE A 89 4.83 28.54 7.15
C PHE A 89 3.74 27.47 7.08
N ILE A 90 4.08 26.33 6.47
CA ILE A 90 3.11 25.25 6.21
C ILE A 90 3.00 24.36 7.45
N LEU A 91 1.81 24.31 8.04
CA LEU A 91 1.44 23.32 9.06
C LEU A 91 0.54 22.25 8.44
N ARG A 92 1.10 21.08 8.14
CA ARG A 92 0.31 19.93 7.67
C ARG A 92 -0.39 19.29 8.86
N LEU A 93 -1.71 19.19 8.81
CA LEU A 93 -2.51 18.53 9.84
C LEU A 93 -2.63 17.05 9.54
N PRO A 94 -2.02 16.14 10.33
CA PRO A 94 -2.26 14.71 10.19
C PRO A 94 -3.67 14.34 10.67
N GLY A 95 -4.10 13.13 10.32
CA GLY A 95 -5.26 12.51 10.98
C GLY A 95 -5.02 12.33 12.48
N LEU A 96 -6.07 11.99 13.22
CA LEU A 96 -5.94 11.67 14.64
C LEU A 96 -5.13 10.37 14.80
N PRO A 97 -4.26 10.28 15.83
CA PRO A 97 -3.56 9.05 16.15
C PRO A 97 -4.56 7.91 16.34
N VAL A 98 -4.22 6.73 15.82
CA VAL A 98 -5.01 5.50 15.92
C VAL A 98 -4.17 4.38 16.54
N PRO A 99 -4.76 3.53 17.41
CA PRO A 99 -4.03 2.44 18.06
C PRO A 99 -3.73 1.31 17.07
N ALA A 100 -2.64 0.58 17.33
CA ALA A 100 -2.26 -0.61 16.59
C ALA A 100 -3.31 -1.74 16.73
N ALA A 101 -3.16 -2.81 15.93
CA ALA A 101 -4.11 -3.93 15.93
C ALA A 101 -4.08 -4.71 17.25
N ASP A 102 -2.88 -4.89 17.80
CA ASP A 102 -2.63 -5.21 19.20
C ASP A 102 -2.95 -3.97 20.05
N LEU A 103 -4.17 -3.92 20.56
CA LEU A 103 -4.64 -2.79 21.36
C LEU A 103 -3.73 -2.60 22.57
N PRO A 104 -3.05 -1.45 22.69
CA PRO A 104 -2.26 -1.16 23.88
C PRO A 104 -3.19 -0.87 25.07
N GLU A 105 -2.67 -0.98 26.29
CA GLU A 105 -3.46 -0.73 27.51
C GLU A 105 -4.03 0.69 27.57
N ASP A 106 -3.36 1.66 26.94
CA ASP A 106 -3.75 3.06 26.84
C ASP A 106 -4.59 3.39 25.59
N ALA A 107 -5.13 2.38 24.88
CA ALA A 107 -5.88 2.58 23.65
C ALA A 107 -7.06 3.57 23.81
N ALA A 108 -7.69 3.63 24.99
CA ALA A 108 -8.79 4.55 25.27
C ALA A 108 -8.37 6.04 25.24
N ASP A 109 -7.08 6.34 25.43
CA ASP A 109 -6.54 7.70 25.46
C ASP A 109 -6.24 8.27 24.07
N TYR A 110 -6.34 7.45 23.02
CA TYR A 110 -6.17 7.91 21.65
C TYR A 110 -7.29 8.88 21.27
N THR A 111 -6.93 10.05 20.75
CA THR A 111 -7.89 11.12 20.42
C THR A 111 -8.90 10.70 19.36
N SER A 112 -8.57 9.73 18.48
CA SER A 112 -9.54 9.16 17.52
C SER A 112 -10.68 8.44 18.23
N ILE A 113 -10.36 7.68 19.29
CA ILE A 113 -11.31 6.91 20.08
C ILE A 113 -12.14 7.86 20.95
N GLN A 114 -11.50 8.85 21.56
CA GLN A 114 -12.19 9.88 22.33
C GLN A 114 -13.18 10.66 21.46
N LEU A 115 -12.80 11.03 20.23
CA LEU A 115 -13.71 11.69 19.29
C LEU A 115 -14.91 10.81 18.95
N PHE A 116 -14.69 9.51 18.65
CA PHE A 116 -15.79 8.59 18.39
C PHE A 116 -16.74 8.51 19.59
N ALA A 117 -16.19 8.29 20.79
CA ALA A 117 -16.96 8.16 22.03
C ALA A 117 -17.76 9.44 22.35
N GLU A 118 -17.15 10.61 22.18
CA GLU A 118 -17.81 11.90 22.41
C GLU A 118 -18.98 12.11 21.43
N ARG A 119 -18.80 11.78 20.15
CA ARG A 119 -19.84 11.96 19.13
C ARG A 119 -20.95 10.92 19.25
N ALA A 120 -20.62 9.66 19.55
CA ALA A 120 -21.58 8.59 19.75
C ALA A 120 -22.39 8.80 21.04
N GLY A 121 -21.75 9.22 22.15
CA GLY A 121 -22.41 9.47 23.43
C GLY A 121 -23.45 10.59 23.41
N ARG A 122 -23.38 11.52 22.44
CA ARG A 122 -24.42 12.54 22.22
C ARG A 122 -25.72 11.99 21.63
N ILE A 123 -25.71 10.75 21.13
CA ILE A 123 -26.83 10.14 20.39
C ILE A 123 -27.27 8.83 21.05
N ALA A 124 -26.33 8.02 21.54
CA ALA A 124 -26.57 6.74 22.17
C ALA A 124 -26.09 6.76 23.63
N ALA A 125 -27.05 6.72 24.56
CA ALA A 125 -26.76 6.74 26.00
C ALA A 125 -26.10 5.45 26.53
N ASP A 126 -26.20 4.34 25.78
CA ASP A 126 -25.76 3.01 26.20
C ASP A 126 -24.35 2.63 25.71
N LEU A 127 -23.60 3.55 25.10
CA LEU A 127 -22.24 3.27 24.64
C LEU A 127 -21.32 2.95 25.84
N ARG A 128 -20.74 1.75 25.84
CA ARG A 128 -19.81 1.28 26.88
C ARG A 128 -18.42 1.15 26.27
N LEU A 129 -17.64 2.22 26.33
CA LEU A 129 -16.34 2.34 25.67
C LEU A 129 -15.43 1.14 25.95
N GLU A 130 -15.28 0.74 27.21
CA GLU A 130 -14.42 -0.39 27.62
C GLU A 130 -14.81 -1.72 26.98
N GLN A 131 -16.11 -1.96 26.77
CA GLN A 131 -16.62 -3.21 26.19
C GLN A 131 -16.56 -3.23 24.67
N GLN A 132 -16.49 -2.05 24.04
CA GLN A 132 -16.57 -1.85 22.58
C GLN A 132 -15.27 -1.27 22.00
N LEU A 133 -14.21 -1.23 22.81
CA LEU A 133 -12.95 -0.56 22.47
C LEU A 133 -12.31 -1.18 21.23
N GLY A 134 -12.41 -2.50 21.07
CA GLY A 134 -11.84 -3.21 19.93
C GLY A 134 -12.50 -2.85 18.61
N GLU A 135 -13.83 -2.78 18.57
CA GLU A 135 -14.61 -2.40 17.40
C GLU A 135 -14.40 -0.93 17.06
N ILE A 136 -14.42 -0.04 18.07
CA ILE A 136 -14.21 1.40 17.88
C ILE A 136 -12.79 1.67 17.36
N ALA A 137 -11.78 0.99 17.90
CA ALA A 137 -10.41 1.05 17.41
C ALA A 137 -10.30 0.55 15.97
N ALA A 138 -11.01 -0.55 15.63
CA ALA A 138 -11.05 -1.07 14.26
C ALA A 138 -11.71 -0.08 13.29
N ILE A 139 -12.80 0.58 13.67
CA ILE A 139 -13.43 1.65 12.89
C ILE A 139 -12.44 2.80 12.69
N CYS A 140 -11.80 3.29 13.76
CA CYS A 140 -10.85 4.39 13.69
C CYS A 140 -9.67 4.07 12.76
N ARG A 141 -9.16 2.83 12.81
CA ARG A 141 -8.13 2.34 11.86
C ARG A 141 -8.64 2.28 10.44
N LEU A 142 -9.86 1.80 10.21
CA LEU A 142 -10.44 1.66 8.88
C LEU A 142 -10.60 3.03 8.19
N VAL A 143 -10.98 4.05 8.95
CA VAL A 143 -11.04 5.44 8.48
C VAL A 143 -9.72 6.21 8.65
N ALA A 144 -8.64 5.51 8.98
CA ALA A 144 -7.28 5.97 9.27
C ALA A 144 -7.20 7.30 10.04
N GLY A 145 -8.01 7.44 11.09
CA GLY A 145 -7.97 8.59 11.98
C GLY A 145 -8.56 9.89 11.41
N LEU A 146 -9.21 9.88 10.24
CA LEU A 146 -9.82 11.08 9.66
C LEU A 146 -10.97 11.57 10.56
N PRO A 147 -10.87 12.78 11.17
CA PRO A 147 -11.87 13.27 12.12
C PRO A 147 -13.30 13.21 11.56
N LEU A 148 -13.51 13.74 10.35
CA LEU A 148 -14.83 13.76 9.72
C LEU A 148 -15.40 12.35 9.51
N ALA A 149 -14.58 11.40 9.08
CA ALA A 149 -15.03 10.03 8.88
C ALA A 149 -15.41 9.36 10.21
N ILE A 150 -14.66 9.64 11.29
CA ILE A 150 -14.98 9.21 12.65
C ILE A 150 -16.33 9.81 13.10
N GLU A 151 -16.56 11.11 12.87
CA GLU A 151 -17.83 11.74 13.21
C GLU A 151 -19.01 11.14 12.45
N LEU A 152 -18.83 10.88 11.15
CA LEU A 152 -19.85 10.26 10.29
C LEU A 152 -20.15 8.83 10.74
N ALA A 153 -19.14 8.05 11.11
CA ALA A 153 -19.31 6.70 11.64
C ALA A 153 -20.05 6.73 13.00
N ALA A 154 -19.59 7.58 13.92
CA ALA A 154 -20.16 7.72 15.26
C ALA A 154 -21.64 8.16 15.22
N ALA A 155 -22.04 8.91 14.18
CA ALA A 155 -23.42 9.35 14.00
C ALA A 155 -24.43 8.19 13.83
N TRP A 156 -23.98 7.01 13.41
CA TRP A 156 -24.81 5.81 13.26
C TRP A 156 -25.05 5.04 14.57
N SER A 157 -24.34 5.40 15.64
CA SER A 157 -24.44 4.72 16.95
C SER A 157 -25.84 4.80 17.57
N GLY A 158 -26.69 5.74 17.11
CA GLY A 158 -28.09 5.81 17.52
C GLY A 158 -28.99 4.71 16.94
N SER A 159 -28.50 3.92 15.98
CA SER A 159 -29.28 2.85 15.33
C SER A 159 -28.52 1.55 15.15
N LEU A 160 -27.18 1.58 15.24
CA LEU A 160 -26.31 0.42 15.06
C LEU A 160 -25.29 0.34 16.20
N THR A 161 -24.89 -0.88 16.53
CA THR A 161 -23.75 -1.15 17.41
C THR A 161 -22.42 -0.86 16.70
N PRO A 162 -21.32 -0.63 17.44
CA PRO A 162 -19.99 -0.47 16.83
C PRO A 162 -19.58 -1.64 15.93
N MET A 163 -19.96 -2.88 16.26
CA MET A 163 -19.69 -4.03 15.40
C MET A 163 -20.46 -3.94 14.06
N GLU A 164 -21.74 -3.57 14.09
CA GLU A 164 -22.54 -3.41 12.87
C GLU A 164 -22.03 -2.23 12.01
N ILE A 165 -21.59 -1.14 12.64
CA ILE A 165 -20.95 -0.01 11.94
C ILE A 165 -19.66 -0.47 11.26
N LEU A 166 -18.84 -1.25 11.96
CA LEU A 166 -17.59 -1.80 11.40
C LEU A 166 -17.87 -2.69 10.18
N LEU A 167 -18.84 -3.60 10.29
CA LEU A 167 -19.22 -4.48 9.17
C LEU A 167 -19.75 -3.69 7.98
N ALA A 168 -20.65 -2.72 8.22
CA ALA A 168 -21.20 -1.87 7.16
C ALA A 168 -20.10 -1.05 6.46
N LEU A 169 -19.12 -0.55 7.21
CA LEU A 169 -17.96 0.14 6.66
C LEU A 169 -17.04 -0.78 5.85
N GLN A 170 -16.87 -2.04 6.26
CA GLN A 170 -16.09 -3.02 5.52
C GLN A 170 -16.78 -3.43 4.20
N GLU A 171 -18.11 -3.37 4.15
CA GLU A 171 -18.89 -3.67 2.95
C GLU A 171 -18.95 -2.49 1.97
N ASN A 172 -19.22 -1.28 2.46
CA ASN A 172 -19.37 -0.10 1.61
C ASN A 172 -19.10 1.21 2.36
N LEU A 173 -18.08 1.97 1.94
CA LEU A 173 -17.74 3.27 2.51
C LEU A 173 -18.77 4.37 2.25
N ASP A 174 -19.62 4.24 1.24
CA ASP A 174 -20.75 5.16 1.01
C ASP A 174 -21.75 5.15 2.18
N PHE A 175 -21.64 4.17 3.08
CA PHE A 175 -22.31 4.15 4.38
C PHE A 175 -22.03 5.41 5.23
N LEU A 176 -20.88 6.05 5.06
CA LEU A 176 -20.52 7.31 5.72
C LEU A 176 -21.26 8.50 5.09
N ALA A 177 -22.59 8.48 5.13
CA ALA A 177 -23.46 9.57 4.73
C ALA A 177 -24.30 10.06 5.92
N SER A 178 -24.17 11.35 6.24
CA SER A 178 -24.97 12.01 7.27
C SER A 178 -26.37 12.34 6.77
N ARG A 179 -27.38 12.05 7.60
CA ARG A 179 -28.76 12.54 7.43
C ARG A 179 -29.00 13.91 8.05
N ARG A 180 -27.99 14.50 8.70
CA ARG A 180 -28.11 15.78 9.40
C ARG A 180 -28.14 16.94 8.41
N ARG A 181 -29.05 17.89 8.65
CA ARG A 181 -29.34 19.02 7.73
C ARG A 181 -28.38 20.20 7.91
N ASP A 182 -27.67 20.25 9.05
CA ASP A 182 -26.74 21.32 9.46
C ASP A 182 -25.30 21.11 8.98
N ILE A 183 -25.00 19.99 8.31
CA ILE A 183 -23.70 19.74 7.69
C ILE A 183 -23.70 20.26 6.24
N PRO A 184 -22.69 21.05 5.81
CA PRO A 184 -22.55 21.49 4.43
C PRO A 184 -22.59 20.31 3.44
N ALA A 185 -23.25 20.46 2.29
CA ALA A 185 -23.44 19.36 1.33
C ALA A 185 -22.13 18.61 1.00
N ARG A 186 -21.02 19.35 0.84
CA ARG A 186 -19.66 18.83 0.60
C ARG A 186 -19.06 17.97 1.71
N GLN A 187 -19.58 18.03 2.94
CA GLN A 187 -19.13 17.27 4.11
C GLN A 187 -20.18 16.26 4.57
N ARG A 188 -21.31 16.13 3.87
CA ARG A 188 -22.37 15.20 4.24
C ARG A 188 -21.95 13.74 4.03
N SER A 189 -20.96 13.48 3.18
CA SER A 189 -20.34 12.17 3.07
C SER A 189 -18.86 12.28 2.76
N MET A 190 -18.10 11.21 3.06
CA MET A 190 -16.71 11.12 2.63
C MET A 190 -16.59 11.20 1.10
N ARG A 191 -17.54 10.63 0.38
CA ARG A 191 -17.61 10.73 -1.09
C ARG A 191 -17.70 12.18 -1.57
N ALA A 192 -18.58 12.99 -0.97
CA ALA A 192 -18.71 14.41 -1.35
C ALA A 192 -17.42 15.20 -1.10
N VAL A 193 -16.65 14.84 -0.07
CA VAL A 193 -15.34 15.45 0.22
C VAL A 193 -14.32 15.09 -0.86
N PHE A 194 -14.30 13.83 -1.29
CA PHE A 194 -13.41 13.34 -2.34
C PHE A 194 -13.80 13.86 -3.73
N ASP A 195 -15.10 13.92 -4.06
CA ASP A 195 -15.59 14.52 -5.30
C ASP A 195 -15.11 15.96 -5.45
N HIS A 196 -15.15 16.74 -4.37
CA HIS A 196 -14.65 18.11 -4.42
C HIS A 196 -13.13 18.15 -4.63
N SER A 197 -12.35 17.31 -3.94
CA SER A 197 -10.89 17.22 -4.19
C SER A 197 -10.59 16.80 -5.62
N TRP A 198 -11.34 15.84 -6.15
CA TRP A 198 -11.16 15.29 -7.48
C TRP A 198 -11.38 16.35 -8.56
N GLN A 199 -12.40 17.19 -8.41
CA GLN A 199 -12.72 18.29 -9.33
C GLN A 199 -11.63 19.38 -9.39
N LEU A 200 -10.78 19.50 -8.37
CA LEU A 200 -9.68 20.45 -8.35
C LEU A 200 -8.42 19.95 -9.09
N LEU A 201 -8.37 18.65 -9.42
CA LEU A 201 -7.23 18.05 -10.10
C LEU A 201 -7.29 18.26 -11.62
N SER A 202 -6.12 18.40 -12.23
CA SER A 202 -5.99 18.33 -13.69
C SER A 202 -6.39 16.94 -14.20
N PRO A 203 -6.81 16.79 -15.46
CA PRO A 203 -7.15 15.48 -16.03
C PRO A 203 -6.01 14.45 -15.91
N THR A 204 -4.75 14.89 -16.04
CA THR A 204 -3.58 14.02 -15.86
C THR A 204 -3.41 13.59 -14.40
N ALA A 205 -3.61 14.50 -13.44
CA ALA A 205 -3.54 14.17 -12.01
C ALA A 205 -4.68 13.23 -11.58
N GLN A 206 -5.89 13.42 -12.13
CA GLN A 206 -7.02 12.50 -11.96
C GLN A 206 -6.67 11.09 -12.47
N ALA A 207 -6.14 10.99 -13.69
CA ALA A 207 -5.71 9.71 -14.25
C ALA A 207 -4.61 9.04 -13.42
N VAL A 208 -3.65 9.78 -12.87
CA VAL A 208 -2.61 9.21 -11.99
C VAL A 208 -3.21 8.77 -10.65
N LEU A 209 -4.06 9.58 -10.01
CA LEU A 209 -4.72 9.24 -8.76
C LEU A 209 -5.57 7.96 -8.89
N ALA A 210 -6.31 7.83 -9.99
CA ALA A 210 -7.05 6.61 -10.31
C ALA A 210 -6.13 5.38 -10.45
N GLN A 211 -4.99 5.52 -11.12
CA GLN A 211 -4.07 4.39 -11.33
C GLN A 211 -3.33 3.97 -10.06
N ILE A 212 -2.94 4.91 -9.19
CA ILE A 212 -2.28 4.57 -7.90
C ILE A 212 -3.23 3.86 -6.92
N ALA A 213 -4.54 3.83 -7.19
CA ALA A 213 -5.49 3.07 -6.40
C ALA A 213 -5.17 1.56 -6.32
N CYS A 214 -4.37 1.05 -7.28
CA CYS A 214 -3.90 -0.33 -7.28
C CYS A 214 -2.95 -0.68 -6.12
N PHE A 215 -2.28 0.30 -5.50
CA PHE A 215 -1.38 0.05 -4.38
C PHE A 215 -2.15 -0.18 -3.08
N THR A 216 -1.94 -1.33 -2.42
CA THR A 216 -2.56 -1.66 -1.11
C THR A 216 -1.73 -1.19 0.09
N GLY A 217 -0.51 -0.74 -0.14
CA GLY A 217 0.33 -0.08 0.86
C GLY A 217 0.98 1.18 0.29
N GLY A 218 1.99 1.68 0.98
CA GLY A 218 2.83 2.74 0.41
C GLY A 218 3.58 2.27 -0.84
N PHE A 219 4.11 3.21 -1.62
CA PHE A 219 4.86 2.91 -2.84
C PHE A 219 5.99 3.92 -3.04
N THR A 220 7.01 3.52 -3.80
CA THR A 220 8.13 4.40 -4.16
C THR A 220 7.87 5.07 -5.51
N VAL A 221 8.64 6.13 -5.81
CA VAL A 221 8.62 6.77 -7.13
C VAL A 221 8.96 5.76 -8.23
N GLU A 222 9.89 4.84 -7.99
CA GLU A 222 10.27 3.79 -8.95
C GLU A 222 9.09 2.87 -9.30
N ALA A 223 8.29 2.49 -8.29
CA ALA A 223 7.09 1.71 -8.50
C ALA A 223 6.06 2.50 -9.32
N ALA A 224 5.82 3.77 -8.95
CA ALA A 224 4.94 4.65 -9.69
C ALA A 224 5.36 4.79 -11.16
N ARG A 225 6.65 5.04 -11.44
CA ARG A 225 7.19 5.16 -12.81
C ARG A 225 6.99 3.91 -13.67
N ALA A 226 7.02 2.73 -13.05
CA ALA A 226 6.85 1.46 -13.76
C ALA A 226 5.38 1.13 -14.04
N ILE A 227 4.47 1.64 -13.21
CA ILE A 227 3.06 1.24 -13.18
C ILE A 227 2.15 2.28 -13.85
N LEU A 228 2.45 3.57 -13.68
CA LEU A 228 1.65 4.65 -14.22
C LEU A 228 1.88 4.82 -15.72
N ALA A 229 0.79 4.85 -16.49
CA ALA A 229 0.83 5.22 -17.88
C ALA A 229 0.72 6.75 -18.02
N VAL A 230 1.81 7.45 -17.70
CA VAL A 230 1.96 8.89 -17.99
C VAL A 230 2.71 9.03 -19.30
N ALA A 231 2.21 9.87 -20.21
CA ALA A 231 2.92 10.20 -21.44
C ALA A 231 4.29 10.78 -21.08
N ARG A 232 5.37 10.02 -21.35
CA ARG A 232 6.73 10.54 -21.14
C ARG A 232 6.98 11.56 -22.26
N PRO A 233 7.30 12.82 -21.94
CA PRO A 233 7.77 13.75 -22.97
C PRO A 233 9.00 13.13 -23.65
N GLN A 234 9.13 13.32 -24.97
CA GLN A 234 10.34 12.90 -25.66
C GLN A 234 11.55 13.56 -25.00
N PRO A 235 12.67 12.84 -24.83
CA PRO A 235 13.88 13.37 -24.20
C PRO A 235 14.56 14.36 -25.15
N THR A 236 13.98 15.56 -25.31
CA THR A 236 14.55 16.63 -26.13
C THR A 236 15.17 17.76 -25.31
N SER A 237 15.12 17.70 -23.98
CA SER A 237 15.95 18.59 -23.14
C SER A 237 16.40 17.89 -21.87
N ALA A 238 17.68 18.05 -21.52
CA ALA A 238 18.33 17.47 -20.35
C ALA A 238 17.87 18.11 -19.01
N ALA A 239 16.77 18.88 -19.01
CA ALA A 239 16.27 19.64 -17.87
C ALA A 239 14.75 19.47 -17.64
N ALA A 240 14.07 18.57 -18.34
CA ALA A 240 12.66 18.31 -18.09
C ALA A 240 12.48 17.58 -16.74
N GLU A 241 11.78 18.20 -15.81
CA GLU A 241 11.35 17.59 -14.55
C GLU A 241 10.61 16.27 -14.82
N ASP A 242 10.83 15.27 -13.97
CA ASP A 242 10.17 13.98 -14.13
C ASP A 242 8.66 14.15 -13.97
N PRO A 243 7.85 13.88 -15.02
CA PRO A 243 6.42 14.14 -14.98
C PRO A 243 5.71 13.32 -13.89
N VAL A 244 6.22 12.13 -13.55
CA VAL A 244 5.63 11.33 -12.47
C VAL A 244 5.85 12.00 -11.12
N VAL A 245 7.05 12.52 -10.88
CA VAL A 245 7.38 13.23 -9.63
C VAL A 245 6.54 14.50 -9.51
N ALA A 246 6.47 15.31 -10.55
CA ALA A 246 5.67 16.54 -10.55
C ALA A 246 4.18 16.27 -10.25
N ILE A 247 3.61 15.20 -10.80
CA ILE A 247 2.21 14.84 -10.52
C ILE A 247 2.05 14.29 -9.09
N LEU A 248 2.96 13.45 -8.60
CA LEU A 248 2.91 12.96 -7.21
C LEU A 248 3.05 14.10 -6.20
N ASP A 249 3.92 15.06 -6.48
CA ASP A 249 4.10 16.26 -5.66
C ASP A 249 2.85 17.14 -5.69
N SER A 250 2.21 17.31 -6.84
CA SER A 250 0.90 17.97 -6.94
C SER A 250 -0.16 17.25 -6.09
N LEU A 251 -0.23 15.92 -6.13
CA LEU A 251 -1.16 15.15 -5.28
C LEU A 251 -0.84 15.29 -3.78
N CYS A 252 0.43 15.42 -3.41
CA CYS A 252 0.85 15.75 -2.04
C CYS A 252 0.53 17.21 -1.64
N GLN A 253 0.60 18.14 -2.58
CA GLN A 253 0.16 19.52 -2.36
C GLN A 253 -1.33 19.54 -2.06
N HIS A 254 -2.16 18.78 -2.81
CA HIS A 254 -3.60 18.61 -2.58
C HIS A 254 -3.97 17.77 -1.34
N ALA A 255 -2.99 17.33 -0.55
CA ALA A 255 -3.16 16.44 0.61
C ALA A 255 -3.89 15.11 0.29
N LEU A 256 -3.78 14.64 -0.96
CA LEU A 256 -4.34 13.35 -1.41
C LEU A 256 -3.33 12.21 -1.23
N LEU A 257 -2.04 12.55 -1.22
CA LEU A 257 -0.95 11.66 -0.88
C LEU A 257 -0.13 12.22 0.28
N HIS A 258 0.42 11.32 1.08
CA HIS A 258 1.43 11.64 2.08
C HIS A 258 2.76 10.99 1.73
N GLN A 259 3.83 11.78 1.76
CA GLN A 259 5.19 11.29 1.59
C GLN A 259 5.90 11.27 2.95
N ASP A 260 6.48 10.12 3.29
CA ASP A 260 7.28 9.98 4.52
C ASP A 260 8.71 10.52 4.35
N GLU A 261 9.46 10.59 5.45
CA GLU A 261 10.87 11.05 5.47
C GLU A 261 11.80 10.21 4.58
N MET A 262 11.39 8.99 4.22
CA MET A 262 12.14 8.09 3.36
C MET A 262 11.69 8.17 1.89
N GLY A 263 10.86 9.16 1.56
CA GLY A 263 10.40 9.44 0.22
C GLY A 263 9.28 8.53 -0.28
N ARG A 264 8.64 7.75 0.61
CA ARG A 264 7.58 6.81 0.24
C ARG A 264 6.21 7.46 0.30
N TYR A 265 5.42 7.25 -0.75
CA TYR A 265 4.07 7.79 -0.85
C TYR A 265 3.06 6.81 -0.26
N THR A 266 2.03 7.34 0.37
CA THR A 266 0.89 6.60 0.89
C THR A 266 -0.39 7.30 0.48
N ILE A 267 -1.40 6.49 0.17
CA ILE A 267 -2.76 6.95 -0.14
C ILE A 267 -3.70 6.48 0.96
N HIS A 268 -4.61 7.35 1.39
CA HIS A 268 -5.61 6.99 2.39
C HIS A 268 -6.54 5.89 1.86
N ALA A 269 -6.87 4.90 2.70
CA ALA A 269 -7.66 3.73 2.28
C ALA A 269 -9.00 4.12 1.62
N LEU A 270 -9.75 5.05 2.23
CA LEU A 270 -11.02 5.54 1.67
C LEU A 270 -10.84 6.26 0.33
N LEU A 271 -9.76 7.03 0.17
CA LEU A 271 -9.47 7.74 -1.08
C LEU A 271 -9.03 6.78 -2.17
N ARG A 272 -8.30 5.71 -1.79
CA ARG A 272 -7.89 4.63 -2.69
C ARG A 272 -9.11 3.92 -3.29
N GLU A 273 -10.12 3.62 -2.48
CA GLU A 273 -11.36 2.99 -2.95
C GLU A 273 -12.14 3.93 -3.88
N TYR A 274 -12.31 5.19 -3.50
CA TYR A 274 -12.89 6.22 -4.37
C TYR A 274 -12.14 6.32 -5.71
N ALA A 275 -10.81 6.38 -5.68
CA ALA A 275 -9.98 6.48 -6.88
C ALA A 275 -10.06 5.23 -7.76
N ALA A 276 -10.24 4.05 -7.19
CA ALA A 276 -10.45 2.81 -7.93
C ALA A 276 -11.78 2.84 -8.71
N GLU A 277 -12.85 3.39 -8.12
CA GLU A 277 -14.11 3.60 -8.84
C GLU A 277 -13.97 4.61 -9.98
N GLN A 278 -13.25 5.71 -9.74
CA GLN A 278 -12.96 6.70 -10.78
C GLN A 278 -12.13 6.10 -11.93
N LEU A 279 -11.26 5.13 -11.66
CA LEU A 279 -10.54 4.42 -12.72
C LEU A 279 -11.51 3.74 -13.69
N THR A 280 -12.56 3.09 -13.18
CA THR A 280 -13.59 2.45 -14.01
C THR A 280 -14.32 3.49 -14.86
N VAL A 281 -14.75 4.60 -14.24
CA VAL A 281 -15.45 5.70 -14.93
C VAL A 281 -14.59 6.30 -16.04
N LEU A 282 -13.32 6.62 -15.76
CA LEU A 282 -12.39 7.16 -16.76
C LEU A 282 -12.14 6.17 -17.91
N THR A 283 -12.06 4.88 -17.59
CA THR A 283 -11.84 3.82 -18.60
C THR A 283 -13.04 3.66 -19.53
N GLU A 284 -14.27 3.89 -19.05
CA GLU A 284 -15.50 3.86 -19.85
C GLU A 284 -15.69 5.12 -20.71
N GLN A 285 -15.28 6.28 -20.20
CA GLN A 285 -15.50 7.57 -20.85
C GLN A 285 -14.54 7.86 -22.01
N ASP A 286 -13.28 7.45 -21.90
CA ASP A 286 -12.24 7.77 -22.90
C ASP A 286 -11.63 6.50 -23.52
N GLN A 287 -12.19 6.08 -24.66
CA GLN A 287 -11.74 4.93 -25.43
C GLN A 287 -10.26 5.02 -25.88
N ALA A 288 -9.71 6.22 -26.02
CA ALA A 288 -8.31 6.40 -26.41
C ALA A 288 -7.35 6.22 -25.22
N ALA A 289 -7.77 6.59 -24.01
CA ALA A 289 -7.01 6.38 -22.78
C ALA A 289 -7.24 4.99 -22.15
N THR A 290 -8.32 4.27 -22.53
CA THR A 290 -8.66 2.93 -22.01
C THR A 290 -7.49 1.94 -21.99
N PRO A 291 -6.65 1.78 -23.04
CA PRO A 291 -5.55 0.82 -23.01
C PRO A 291 -4.48 1.16 -21.96
N ALA A 292 -4.22 2.45 -21.75
CA ALA A 292 -3.26 2.93 -20.76
C ALA A 292 -3.77 2.67 -19.33
N LEU A 293 -5.04 2.98 -19.06
CA LEU A 293 -5.70 2.84 -17.77
C LEU A 293 -5.98 1.37 -17.40
N SER A 294 -6.46 0.56 -18.34
CA SER A 294 -6.72 -0.88 -18.12
C SER A 294 -5.45 -1.71 -17.93
N GLY A 295 -4.32 -1.26 -18.50
CA GLY A 295 -3.03 -1.96 -18.38
C GLY A 295 -2.35 -1.84 -17.00
N VAL A 296 -2.88 -1.05 -16.07
CA VAL A 296 -2.28 -0.82 -14.74
C VAL A 296 -2.07 -2.13 -13.98
N THR A 297 -3.09 -2.98 -13.91
CA THR A 297 -3.04 -4.25 -13.18
C THR A 297 -1.96 -5.17 -13.75
N GLN A 298 -1.73 -5.16 -15.06
CA GLN A 298 -0.65 -5.94 -15.67
C GLN A 298 0.74 -5.37 -15.33
N ARG A 299 0.92 -4.04 -15.44
CA ARG A 299 2.19 -3.39 -15.09
C ARG A 299 2.53 -3.53 -13.61
N TYR A 300 1.53 -3.40 -12.74
CA TYR A 300 1.61 -3.62 -11.30
C TYR A 300 2.13 -5.01 -10.97
N ARG A 301 1.48 -6.07 -11.50
CA ARG A 301 1.91 -7.46 -11.31
C ARG A 301 3.34 -7.68 -11.79
N ARG A 302 3.61 -7.26 -13.04
CA ARG A 302 4.93 -7.42 -13.64
C ARG A 302 6.03 -6.73 -12.82
N TYR A 303 5.76 -5.52 -12.33
CA TYR A 303 6.72 -4.77 -11.52
C TYR A 303 7.05 -5.49 -10.21
N TYR A 304 6.04 -5.80 -9.38
CA TYR A 304 6.30 -6.40 -8.05
C TYR A 304 6.83 -7.83 -8.13
N LEU A 305 6.40 -8.62 -9.12
CA LEU A 305 6.95 -9.97 -9.34
C LEU A 305 8.38 -9.93 -9.91
N ALA A 306 8.72 -8.92 -10.71
CA ALA A 306 10.11 -8.69 -11.12
C ALA A 306 10.97 -8.17 -9.95
N PHE A 307 10.43 -7.27 -9.14
CA PHE A 307 11.09 -6.68 -7.98
C PHE A 307 11.53 -7.76 -6.98
N VAL A 308 10.62 -8.70 -6.67
CA VAL A 308 10.92 -9.80 -5.74
C VAL A 308 12.00 -10.75 -6.29
N ASN A 309 11.98 -11.01 -7.59
CA ASN A 309 12.98 -11.84 -8.26
C ASN A 309 14.36 -11.18 -8.31
N GLN A 310 14.42 -9.89 -8.67
CA GLN A 310 15.67 -9.15 -8.75
C GLN A 310 16.34 -9.00 -7.39
N ALA A 311 15.54 -8.76 -6.36
CA ALA A 311 16.07 -8.72 -5.02
C ALA A 311 16.75 -10.04 -4.69
N THR A 312 16.09 -11.20 -4.90
CA THR A 312 16.64 -12.53 -4.54
C THR A 312 17.87 -12.94 -5.33
N ALA A 313 17.98 -12.52 -6.59
CA ALA A 313 19.14 -12.79 -7.43
C ALA A 313 20.46 -12.15 -6.92
N ARG A 314 20.39 -11.07 -6.13
CA ARG A 314 21.59 -10.35 -5.64
C ARG A 314 22.21 -10.93 -4.37
N GLY A 315 21.71 -12.06 -3.88
CA GLY A 315 22.21 -12.70 -2.67
C GLY A 315 21.61 -12.09 -1.39
N TRP A 316 20.71 -12.86 -0.76
CA TRP A 316 19.95 -12.42 0.41
C TRP A 316 20.63 -12.81 1.70
N TYR A 317 21.39 -11.88 2.28
CA TYR A 317 22.09 -12.16 3.53
C TYR A 317 22.06 -11.00 4.52
N THR A 318 21.50 -9.84 4.15
CA THR A 318 21.50 -8.65 5.02
C THR A 318 20.09 -8.11 5.28
N ARG A 319 19.86 -7.68 6.53
CA ARG A 319 18.62 -7.02 6.96
C ARG A 319 18.30 -5.77 6.12
N ALA A 320 19.33 -5.08 5.62
CA ALA A 320 19.19 -3.91 4.75
C ALA A 320 18.58 -4.27 3.39
N ALA A 321 18.90 -5.42 2.82
CA ALA A 321 18.29 -5.90 1.56
C ALA A 321 16.82 -6.33 1.74
N LEU A 322 16.43 -6.72 2.96
CA LEU A 322 15.06 -7.17 3.27
C LEU A 322 14.08 -6.03 3.59
N MET A 323 14.58 -4.90 4.11
CA MET A 323 13.72 -3.80 4.56
C MET A 323 12.81 -3.22 3.45
N PRO A 324 13.29 -2.96 2.22
CA PRO A 324 12.42 -2.49 1.13
C PRO A 324 11.30 -3.48 0.81
N ILE A 325 11.61 -4.77 0.89
CA ILE A 325 10.70 -5.86 0.54
C ILE A 325 9.63 -6.08 1.60
N GLN A 326 10.01 -6.02 2.88
CA GLN A 326 9.06 -6.07 3.99
C GLN A 326 8.07 -4.90 3.90
N ARG A 327 8.56 -3.72 3.55
CA ARG A 327 7.75 -2.52 3.35
C ARG A 327 6.75 -2.68 2.21
N ASP A 328 7.12 -3.33 1.11
CA ASP A 328 6.25 -3.59 -0.04
C ASP A 328 5.51 -4.94 0.01
N LEU A 329 5.59 -5.68 1.12
CA LEU A 329 4.94 -6.99 1.26
C LEU A 329 3.43 -6.98 0.95
N PRO A 330 2.64 -5.97 1.38
CA PRO A 330 1.22 -5.88 0.99
C PRO A 330 1.04 -5.82 -0.54
N ASN A 331 1.87 -5.02 -1.22
CA ASN A 331 1.81 -4.88 -2.67
C ASN A 331 2.24 -6.17 -3.39
N ILE A 332 3.31 -6.81 -2.91
CA ILE A 332 3.81 -8.08 -3.47
C ILE A 332 2.75 -9.19 -3.32
N ARG A 333 2.10 -9.27 -2.17
CA ARG A 333 1.01 -10.23 -1.91
C ARG A 333 -0.16 -10.02 -2.87
N GLN A 334 -0.61 -8.78 -3.03
CA GLN A 334 -1.70 -8.45 -3.95
C GLN A 334 -1.31 -8.76 -5.40
N ALA A 335 -0.07 -8.48 -5.80
CA ALA A 335 0.43 -8.83 -7.13
C ALA A 335 0.37 -10.34 -7.38
N TRP A 336 0.77 -11.14 -6.38
CA TRP A 336 0.69 -12.61 -6.44
C TRP A 336 -0.76 -13.11 -6.54
N GLN A 337 -1.65 -12.66 -5.63
CA GLN A 337 -3.07 -13.06 -5.63
C GLN A 337 -3.76 -12.69 -6.95
N THR A 338 -3.46 -11.50 -7.47
CA THR A 338 -4.02 -11.04 -8.75
C THR A 338 -3.44 -11.83 -9.93
N ALA A 339 -2.18 -12.27 -9.87
CA ALA A 339 -1.59 -13.15 -10.87
C ALA A 339 -2.30 -14.51 -10.90
N ILE A 340 -2.62 -15.10 -9.73
CA ILE A 340 -3.42 -16.33 -9.63
C ILE A 340 -4.81 -16.12 -10.25
N ALA A 341 -5.52 -15.07 -9.84
CA ALA A 341 -6.90 -14.81 -10.28
C ALA A 341 -7.03 -14.63 -11.80
N HIS A 342 -5.97 -14.15 -12.47
CA HIS A 342 -5.94 -13.93 -13.92
C HIS A 342 -5.20 -15.03 -14.69
N GLY A 343 -4.74 -16.11 -14.03
CA GLY A 343 -3.97 -17.17 -14.69
C GLY A 343 -2.64 -16.70 -15.29
N ASP A 344 -1.98 -15.70 -14.68
CA ASP A 344 -0.70 -15.15 -15.15
C ASP A 344 0.47 -16.08 -14.78
N LEU A 345 0.60 -17.18 -15.52
CA LEU A 345 1.62 -18.20 -15.31
C LEU A 345 3.04 -17.62 -15.42
N ALA A 346 3.27 -16.67 -16.32
CA ALA A 346 4.55 -16.02 -16.50
C ALA A 346 4.92 -15.15 -15.28
N GLY A 347 3.95 -14.41 -14.73
CA GLY A 347 4.13 -13.66 -13.49
C GLY A 347 4.43 -14.58 -12.29
N LEU A 348 3.69 -15.68 -12.15
CA LEU A 348 3.93 -16.66 -11.08
C LEU A 348 5.34 -17.28 -11.21
N ALA A 349 5.73 -17.68 -12.42
CA ALA A 349 7.07 -18.21 -12.70
C ALA A 349 8.19 -17.19 -12.40
N LEU A 350 7.94 -15.90 -12.63
CA LEU A 350 8.88 -14.84 -12.32
C LEU A 350 9.04 -14.64 -10.80
N GLY A 351 7.93 -14.65 -10.04
CA GLY A 351 7.92 -14.23 -8.64
C GLY A 351 8.11 -15.33 -7.60
N TRP A 352 7.84 -16.60 -7.93
CA TRP A 352 7.67 -17.65 -6.91
C TRP A 352 8.91 -17.83 -6.01
N ARG A 353 10.12 -17.83 -6.58
CA ARG A 353 11.35 -18.07 -5.80
C ARG A 353 11.60 -16.92 -4.84
N GLY A 354 11.44 -15.69 -5.33
CA GLY A 354 11.54 -14.48 -4.53
C GLY A 354 10.56 -14.48 -3.35
N LEU A 355 9.29 -14.79 -3.64
CA LEU A 355 8.24 -14.83 -2.65
C LEU A 355 8.48 -15.93 -1.61
N TRP A 356 8.88 -17.13 -2.04
CA TRP A 356 9.17 -18.25 -1.14
C TRP A 356 10.23 -17.87 -0.10
N HIS A 357 11.32 -17.24 -0.54
CA HIS A 357 12.39 -16.78 0.34
C HIS A 357 11.91 -15.74 1.37
N ILE A 358 11.06 -14.79 0.98
CA ILE A 358 10.50 -13.78 1.90
C ILE A 358 9.72 -14.45 3.02
N TYR A 359 8.74 -15.27 2.65
CA TYR A 359 7.83 -15.87 3.61
C TYR A 359 8.60 -16.84 4.53
N ARG A 360 9.55 -17.58 3.97
CA ARG A 360 10.41 -18.47 4.75
C ARG A 360 11.32 -17.73 5.74
N SER A 361 11.86 -16.57 5.36
CA SER A 361 12.80 -15.80 6.18
C SER A 361 12.10 -14.98 7.27
N ASN A 362 10.86 -14.56 7.04
CA ASN A 362 10.05 -13.83 8.02
C ASN A 362 9.19 -14.75 8.90
N ALA A 363 9.38 -16.08 8.80
CA ALA A 363 8.59 -17.08 9.50
C ALA A 363 7.07 -17.01 9.25
N LEU A 364 6.66 -16.46 8.11
CA LEU A 364 5.27 -16.37 7.66
C LEU A 364 4.83 -17.68 6.98
N PHE A 365 5.00 -18.81 7.68
CA PHE A 365 4.84 -20.13 7.06
C PHE A 365 3.39 -20.47 6.72
N GLN A 366 2.45 -20.10 7.59
CA GLN A 366 1.02 -20.35 7.38
C GLN A 366 0.52 -19.59 6.15
N GLU A 367 0.84 -18.30 6.08
CA GLU A 367 0.47 -17.46 4.95
C GLU A 367 1.17 -17.89 3.65
N GLY A 368 2.43 -18.33 3.75
CA GLY A 368 3.18 -18.89 2.62
C GLY A 368 2.55 -20.19 2.10
N GLU A 369 2.06 -21.04 3.00
CA GLU A 369 1.33 -22.26 2.63
C GLU A 369 0.04 -21.92 1.86
N GLU A 370 -0.77 -21.00 2.38
CA GLU A 370 -2.02 -20.58 1.74
C GLU A 370 -1.79 -19.99 0.33
N LEU A 371 -0.82 -19.08 0.19
CA LEU A 371 -0.53 -18.41 -1.08
C LEU A 371 0.03 -19.36 -2.14
N PHE A 372 0.92 -20.28 -1.76
CA PHE A 372 1.50 -21.25 -2.68
C PHE A 372 0.53 -22.40 -3.00
N GLY A 373 -0.30 -22.80 -2.05
CA GLY A 373 -1.38 -23.77 -2.27
C GLY A 373 -2.39 -23.25 -3.28
N ALA A 374 -2.85 -21.99 -3.13
CA ALA A 374 -3.75 -21.36 -4.08
C ALA A 374 -3.13 -21.22 -5.49
N ALA A 375 -1.85 -20.85 -5.57
CA ALA A 375 -1.15 -20.78 -6.85
C ALA A 375 -1.03 -22.16 -7.52
N LEU A 376 -0.70 -23.20 -6.76
CA LEU A 376 -0.59 -24.56 -7.27
C LEU A 376 -1.90 -25.06 -7.87
N VAL A 377 -3.03 -24.83 -7.17
CA VAL A 377 -4.37 -25.16 -7.69
C VAL A 377 -4.64 -24.44 -9.01
N GLY A 378 -4.35 -23.14 -9.08
CA GLY A 378 -4.53 -22.34 -10.30
C GLY A 378 -3.68 -22.83 -11.48
N VAL A 379 -2.41 -23.17 -11.24
CA VAL A 379 -1.50 -23.68 -12.29
C VAL A 379 -1.91 -25.09 -12.74
N GLN A 380 -2.36 -25.97 -11.84
CA GLN A 380 -2.82 -27.31 -12.19
C GLN A 380 -4.12 -27.30 -13.01
N ALA A 381 -4.96 -26.29 -12.81
CA ALA A 381 -6.18 -26.10 -13.59
C ALA A 381 -5.93 -25.50 -14.99
N ALA A 382 -4.72 -24.99 -15.27
CA ALA A 382 -4.40 -24.32 -16.52
C ALA A 382 -4.34 -25.32 -17.70
N THR A 383 -4.98 -24.95 -18.82
CA THR A 383 -4.96 -25.72 -20.08
C THR A 383 -4.44 -24.84 -21.23
N PRO A 384 -3.57 -25.35 -22.11
CA PRO A 384 -2.93 -26.67 -22.12
C PRO A 384 -1.76 -26.80 -21.10
N SER A 385 -1.52 -28.01 -20.61
CA SER A 385 -0.39 -28.31 -19.72
C SER A 385 0.92 -28.43 -20.52
N THR A 386 1.53 -27.30 -20.86
CA THR A 386 2.84 -27.28 -21.52
C THR A 386 3.95 -27.70 -20.55
N ALA A 387 5.15 -28.00 -21.08
CA ALA A 387 6.31 -28.33 -20.25
C ALA A 387 6.66 -27.23 -19.23
N ASP A 388 6.47 -25.96 -19.59
CA ASP A 388 6.70 -24.82 -18.69
C ASP A 388 5.64 -24.75 -17.58
N VAL A 389 4.38 -25.05 -17.88
CA VAL A 389 3.31 -25.13 -16.87
C VAL A 389 3.57 -26.26 -15.88
N LEU A 390 3.97 -27.44 -16.38
CA LEU A 390 4.31 -28.58 -15.53
C LEU A 390 5.54 -28.29 -14.66
N ARG A 391 6.55 -27.61 -15.22
CA ARG A 391 7.72 -27.15 -14.45
C ARG A 391 7.33 -26.18 -13.35
N LEU A 392 6.51 -25.19 -13.66
CA LEU A 392 6.01 -24.24 -12.67
C LEU A 392 5.19 -24.95 -11.59
N ALA A 393 4.32 -25.89 -11.95
CA ALA A 393 3.56 -26.69 -10.99
C ALA A 393 4.48 -27.45 -10.04
N ALA A 394 5.52 -28.11 -10.56
CA ALA A 394 6.51 -28.82 -9.74
C ALA A 394 7.29 -27.88 -8.81
N GLN A 395 7.70 -26.69 -9.28
CA GLN A 395 8.35 -25.66 -8.46
C GLN A 395 7.46 -25.18 -7.31
N LEU A 396 6.20 -24.82 -7.62
CA LEU A 396 5.22 -24.39 -6.62
C LEU A 396 4.90 -25.50 -5.62
N GLN A 397 4.85 -26.75 -6.08
CA GLN A 397 4.57 -27.91 -5.25
C GLN A 397 5.69 -28.19 -4.25
N VAL A 398 6.96 -28.07 -4.65
CA VAL A 398 8.11 -28.18 -3.73
C VAL A 398 8.12 -27.04 -2.72
N ALA A 399 7.86 -25.81 -3.18
CA ALA A 399 7.78 -24.63 -2.34
C ALA A 399 6.66 -24.75 -1.29
N HIS A 400 5.47 -25.19 -1.70
CA HIS A 400 4.32 -25.47 -0.83
C HIS A 400 4.61 -26.57 0.19
N ALA A 401 5.18 -27.70 -0.26
CA ALA A 401 5.59 -28.80 0.63
C ALA A 401 6.63 -28.37 1.67
N ALA A 402 7.52 -27.41 1.34
CA ALA A 402 8.44 -26.84 2.30
C ALA A 402 7.74 -26.04 3.41
N PHE A 403 6.66 -25.31 3.10
CA PHE A 403 5.83 -24.63 4.10
C PHE A 403 5.04 -25.62 4.96
N LEU A 404 4.45 -26.65 4.34
CA LEU A 404 3.76 -27.74 5.06
C LEU A 404 4.69 -28.42 6.08
N ASN A 405 5.94 -28.68 5.71
CA ASN A 405 6.96 -29.17 6.65
C ASN A 405 7.25 -28.18 7.80
N ALA A 406 7.23 -26.88 7.55
CA ALA A 406 7.51 -25.87 8.56
C ALA A 406 6.36 -25.73 9.59
N ILE A 407 5.11 -25.96 9.17
CA ILE A 407 3.91 -25.90 10.04
C ILE A 407 3.51 -27.27 10.61
N GLY A 408 4.29 -28.33 10.38
CA GLY A 408 4.07 -29.65 10.97
C GLY A 408 3.12 -30.58 10.20
N ARG A 409 2.66 -30.20 9.01
CA ARG A 409 1.79 -31.01 8.13
C ARG A 409 2.61 -31.97 7.26
N TYR A 410 3.38 -32.84 7.91
CA TYR A 410 4.40 -33.66 7.24
C TYR A 410 3.84 -34.67 6.23
N SER A 411 2.66 -35.25 6.47
CA SER A 411 2.04 -36.21 5.55
C SER A 411 1.71 -35.58 4.21
N GLU A 412 1.17 -34.36 4.25
CA GLU A 412 0.84 -33.59 3.06
C GLU A 412 2.09 -33.08 2.34
N ALA A 413 3.13 -32.68 3.09
CA ALA A 413 4.41 -32.31 2.53
C ALA A 413 5.06 -33.48 1.75
N VAL A 414 5.01 -34.70 2.31
CA VAL A 414 5.52 -35.91 1.64
C VAL A 414 4.73 -36.22 0.38
N ALA A 415 3.40 -36.20 0.43
CA ALA A 415 2.55 -36.44 -0.73
C ALA A 415 2.79 -35.41 -1.85
N GLY A 416 2.92 -34.12 -1.47
CA GLY A 416 3.25 -33.05 -2.41
C GLY A 416 4.61 -33.26 -3.06
N ALA A 417 5.65 -33.58 -2.28
CA ALA A 417 6.98 -33.79 -2.84
C ALA A 417 7.07 -35.05 -3.72
N GLN A 418 6.33 -36.13 -3.40
CA GLN A 418 6.21 -37.33 -4.25
C GLN A 418 5.58 -37.02 -5.61
N ASN A 419 4.52 -36.20 -5.62
CA ASN A 419 3.88 -35.77 -6.86
C ASN A 419 4.83 -34.94 -7.74
N SER A 420 5.65 -34.08 -7.15
CA SER A 420 6.71 -33.36 -7.88
C SER A 420 7.83 -34.29 -8.36
N ALA A 421 8.17 -35.33 -7.58
CA ALA A 421 9.20 -36.32 -7.93
C ALA A 421 8.91 -37.01 -9.28
N ALA A 422 7.64 -37.37 -9.52
CA ALA A 422 7.22 -37.98 -10.79
C ALA A 422 7.49 -37.08 -12.01
N PHE A 423 7.42 -35.75 -11.85
CA PHE A 423 7.74 -34.80 -12.93
C PHE A 423 9.26 -34.65 -13.11
N VAL A 424 10.01 -34.40 -12.04
CA VAL A 424 11.47 -34.15 -12.12
C VAL A 424 12.28 -35.37 -12.58
N GLU A 425 11.72 -36.58 -12.49
CA GLU A 425 12.33 -37.77 -13.08
C GLU A 425 12.25 -37.80 -14.62
N THR A 426 11.31 -37.06 -15.20
CA THR A 426 11.08 -36.99 -16.65
C THR A 426 11.78 -35.80 -17.31
N VAL A 427 12.27 -34.82 -16.53
CA VAL A 427 12.91 -33.60 -17.04
C VAL A 427 14.36 -33.48 -16.58
N GLN A 428 15.21 -32.88 -17.41
CA GLN A 428 16.60 -32.58 -17.06
C GLN A 428 16.67 -31.26 -16.27
N ASP A 429 16.29 -31.30 -15.00
CA ASP A 429 16.41 -30.19 -14.04
C ASP A 429 16.93 -30.72 -12.70
N ASP A 430 18.25 -30.92 -12.63
CA ASP A 430 18.91 -31.49 -11.44
C ASP A 430 18.78 -30.59 -10.21
N LEU A 431 18.65 -29.28 -10.41
CA LEU A 431 18.42 -28.34 -9.31
C LEU A 431 17.05 -28.56 -8.67
N LEU A 432 15.99 -28.58 -9.48
CA LEU A 432 14.64 -28.84 -8.99
C LEU A 432 14.53 -30.25 -8.39
N LYS A 433 15.20 -31.23 -8.99
CA LYS A 433 15.28 -32.60 -8.46
C LYS A 433 15.92 -32.64 -7.06
N ALA A 434 17.02 -31.92 -6.86
CA ALA A 434 17.66 -31.80 -5.56
C ALA A 434 16.74 -31.14 -4.52
N GLU A 435 16.07 -30.04 -4.88
CA GLU A 435 15.11 -29.34 -4.00
C GLU A 435 13.93 -30.24 -3.61
N THR A 436 13.35 -30.97 -4.58
CA THR A 436 12.25 -31.93 -4.36
C THR A 436 12.64 -32.99 -3.34
N TYR A 437 13.76 -33.68 -3.56
CA TYR A 437 14.20 -34.75 -2.66
C TYR A 437 14.63 -34.22 -1.28
N ALA A 438 15.19 -33.02 -1.21
CA ALA A 438 15.51 -32.40 0.07
C ALA A 438 14.23 -32.17 0.92
N VAL A 439 13.18 -31.62 0.31
CA VAL A 439 11.88 -31.37 0.97
C VAL A 439 11.18 -32.68 1.33
N TRP A 440 11.18 -33.66 0.43
CA TRP A 440 10.60 -34.98 0.67
C TRP A 440 11.29 -35.69 1.85
N GLY A 441 12.62 -35.78 1.82
CA GLY A 441 13.40 -36.41 2.89
C GLY A 441 13.20 -35.73 4.24
N THR A 442 12.98 -34.42 4.26
CA THR A 442 12.66 -33.69 5.50
C THR A 442 11.31 -34.13 6.08
N GLY A 443 10.28 -34.26 5.24
CA GLY A 443 8.97 -34.73 5.68
C GLY A 443 9.02 -36.16 6.21
N LEU A 444 9.71 -37.07 5.53
CA LEU A 444 9.90 -38.45 5.98
C LEU A 444 10.63 -38.52 7.32
N TYR A 445 11.71 -37.76 7.49
CA TYR A 445 12.45 -37.70 8.73
C TYR A 445 11.58 -37.20 9.89
N ARG A 446 10.79 -36.15 9.66
CA ARG A 446 9.87 -35.59 10.66
C ARG A 446 8.73 -36.54 11.06
N GLN A 447 8.37 -37.48 10.18
CA GLN A 447 7.45 -38.57 10.50
C GLN A 447 8.12 -39.77 11.21
N GLY A 448 9.42 -39.73 11.46
CA GLY A 448 10.19 -40.84 12.03
C GLY A 448 10.57 -41.94 11.04
N GLN A 449 10.34 -41.74 9.74
CA GLN A 449 10.72 -42.69 8.68
C GLN A 449 12.18 -42.50 8.25
N THR A 450 13.11 -42.64 9.21
CA THR A 450 14.51 -42.22 9.05
C THR A 450 15.25 -42.92 7.90
N HIS A 451 15.06 -44.23 7.71
CA HIS A 451 15.69 -44.96 6.61
C HIS A 451 15.16 -44.53 5.24
N ALA A 452 13.85 -44.29 5.11
CA ALA A 452 13.26 -43.79 3.87
C ALA A 452 13.75 -42.37 3.56
N ALA A 453 13.84 -41.51 4.59
CA ALA A 453 14.37 -40.17 4.47
C ALA A 453 15.81 -40.17 3.94
N GLN A 454 16.67 -41.03 4.50
CA GLN A 454 18.08 -41.14 4.09
C GLN A 454 18.21 -41.50 2.61
N LYS A 455 17.47 -42.52 2.14
CA LYS A 455 17.49 -42.96 0.73
C LYS A 455 17.11 -41.82 -0.23
N VAL A 456 16.06 -41.07 0.12
CA VAL A 456 15.60 -39.94 -0.69
C VAL A 456 16.62 -38.79 -0.66
N LEU A 457 17.20 -38.49 0.50
CA LEU A 457 18.22 -37.45 0.63
C LEU A 457 19.52 -37.79 -0.13
N GLU A 458 19.92 -39.05 -0.18
CA GLU A 458 21.08 -39.50 -0.98
C GLU A 458 20.85 -39.26 -2.50
N GLN A 459 19.63 -39.48 -2.99
CA GLN A 459 19.27 -39.14 -4.38
C GLN A 459 19.30 -37.62 -4.61
N GLY A 460 18.80 -36.85 -3.66
CA GLY A 460 18.88 -35.38 -3.69
C GLY A 460 20.31 -34.87 -3.67
N LEU A 461 21.20 -35.52 -2.92
CA LEU A 461 22.61 -35.15 -2.83
C LEU A 461 23.32 -35.31 -4.18
N ALA A 462 23.11 -36.44 -4.85
CA ALA A 462 23.66 -36.68 -6.18
C ALA A 462 23.15 -35.65 -7.21
N ALA A 463 21.86 -35.29 -7.14
CA ALA A 463 21.29 -34.25 -7.98
C ALA A 463 21.88 -32.85 -7.68
N ALA A 464 22.08 -32.50 -6.40
CA ALA A 464 22.68 -31.23 -6.01
C ALA A 464 24.13 -31.07 -6.52
N GLN A 465 24.90 -32.15 -6.47
CA GLN A 465 26.26 -32.23 -7.00
C GLN A 465 26.29 -32.10 -8.52
N GLY A 466 25.39 -32.80 -9.22
CA GLY A 466 25.23 -32.70 -10.67
C GLY A 466 24.84 -31.29 -11.14
N ALA A 467 24.00 -30.59 -10.36
CA ALA A 467 23.58 -29.22 -10.62
C ALA A 467 24.63 -28.15 -10.25
N GLY A 468 25.72 -28.51 -9.55
CA GLY A 468 26.69 -27.55 -9.03
C GLY A 468 26.08 -26.56 -8.03
N ALA A 469 25.21 -27.06 -7.13
CA ALA A 469 24.43 -26.23 -6.21
C ALA A 469 24.92 -26.38 -4.73
N PRO A 470 26.04 -25.75 -4.34
CA PRO A 470 26.72 -26.00 -3.06
C PRO A 470 25.85 -25.68 -1.85
N LEU A 471 24.99 -24.66 -1.92
CA LEU A 471 24.09 -24.31 -0.84
C LEU A 471 23.04 -25.42 -0.56
N ILE A 472 22.50 -26.03 -1.62
CA ILE A 472 21.53 -27.12 -1.48
C ILE A 472 22.25 -28.39 -1.05
N GLU A 473 23.45 -28.63 -1.60
CA GLU A 473 24.31 -29.74 -1.18
C GLU A 473 24.59 -29.68 0.33
N ALA A 474 25.06 -28.54 0.85
CA ALA A 474 25.30 -28.34 2.28
C ALA A 474 24.02 -28.58 3.12
N GLN A 475 22.87 -28.11 2.64
CA GLN A 475 21.60 -28.34 3.33
C GLN A 475 21.20 -29.82 3.37
N ILE A 476 21.42 -30.57 2.28
CA ILE A 476 21.12 -32.00 2.21
C ILE A 476 22.10 -32.79 3.07
N GLN A 477 23.39 -32.48 3.01
CA GLN A 477 24.43 -33.05 3.87
C GLN A 477 24.06 -32.88 5.36
N ARG A 478 23.68 -31.68 5.78
CA ARG A 478 23.20 -31.44 7.15
C ARG A 478 21.97 -32.30 7.51
N ARG A 479 21.03 -32.50 6.58
CA ARG A 479 19.85 -33.35 6.80
C ARG A 479 20.22 -34.83 6.91
N LEU A 480 21.17 -35.31 6.08
CA LEU A 480 21.72 -36.67 6.19
C LEU A 480 22.43 -36.88 7.53
N GLY A 481 23.23 -35.92 7.98
CA GLY A 481 23.84 -35.94 9.31
C GLY A 481 22.78 -36.11 10.41
N ASN A 482 21.68 -35.36 10.35
CA ASN A 482 20.57 -35.48 11.30
C ASN A 482 19.90 -36.87 11.25
N THR A 483 19.75 -37.47 10.07
CA THR A 483 19.21 -38.84 9.95
C THR A 483 20.14 -39.88 10.58
N ARG A 484 21.46 -39.76 10.36
CA ARG A 484 22.48 -40.68 10.92
C ARG A 484 22.59 -40.55 12.44
N GLN A 485 22.53 -39.32 12.95
CA GLN A 485 22.51 -39.07 14.38
C GLN A 485 21.28 -39.72 15.04
N ALA A 486 20.11 -39.63 14.41
CA ALA A 486 18.88 -40.26 14.92
C ALA A 486 18.95 -41.80 14.93
N THR A 487 19.76 -42.41 14.06
CA THR A 487 20.04 -43.86 14.06
C THR A 487 21.29 -44.25 14.86
N HIS A 488 21.86 -43.33 15.65
CA HIS A 488 23.08 -43.52 16.45
C HIS A 488 24.35 -43.85 15.64
N ASP A 489 24.39 -43.53 14.35
CA ASP A 489 25.58 -43.62 13.50
C ASP A 489 26.35 -42.29 13.53
N PHE A 490 26.99 -42.03 14.67
CA PHE A 490 27.66 -40.75 14.92
C PHE A 490 28.86 -40.49 14.01
N ALA A 491 29.54 -41.56 13.57
CA ALA A 491 30.69 -41.44 12.67
C ALA A 491 30.26 -40.89 11.31
N GLN A 492 29.21 -41.47 10.71
CA GLN A 492 28.69 -40.95 9.44
C GLN A 492 27.99 -39.60 9.61
N ALA A 493 27.33 -39.37 10.75
CA ALA A 493 26.75 -38.07 11.05
C ALA A 493 27.82 -36.95 11.02
N GLN A 494 28.96 -37.18 11.66
CA GLN A 494 30.10 -36.25 11.65
C GLN A 494 30.61 -35.99 10.22
N THR A 495 30.83 -37.03 9.42
CA THR A 495 31.27 -36.89 8.02
C THR A 495 30.33 -35.99 7.22
N HIS A 496 29.02 -36.17 7.35
CA HIS A 496 28.03 -35.34 6.67
C HIS A 496 28.03 -33.89 7.17
N TYR A 497 28.21 -33.66 8.48
CA TYR A 497 28.30 -32.29 9.01
C TYR A 497 29.59 -31.58 8.57
N GLU A 498 30.72 -32.27 8.52
CA GLU A 498 31.99 -31.74 8.01
C GLU A 498 31.90 -31.40 6.52
N ALA A 499 31.28 -32.28 5.73
CA ALA A 499 31.02 -32.01 4.31
C ALA A 499 30.11 -30.77 4.13
N ALA A 500 29.10 -30.62 4.98
CA ALA A 500 28.22 -29.44 4.95
C ALA A 500 28.93 -28.13 5.34
N LEU A 501 29.92 -28.19 6.24
CA LEU A 501 30.71 -27.03 6.69
C LEU A 501 31.79 -26.62 5.67
N ALA A 502 32.26 -27.55 4.84
CA ALA A 502 33.29 -27.31 3.84
C ALA A 502 32.76 -26.59 2.59
N LEU A 503 31.43 -26.61 2.38
CA LEU A 503 30.69 -25.94 1.31
C LEU A 503 30.22 -24.56 1.75
#